data_AF-A0A932K291-F1
#
_entry.id   AF-A0A932K291-F1
#
_cell.length_a   1.000
_cell.length_b   1.000
_cell.length_c   1.000
_cell.angle_alpha   90.00
_cell.angle_beta   90.00
_cell.angle_gamma   90.00
#
_symmetry.space_group_name_H-M   'P 1'
#
loop_
_entity.id
_entity.type
_entity.pdbx_description
1 polymer ?
#
loop_
_entity_poly.entity_id
_entity_poly.type
_entity_poly.pdbx_seq_one_letter_code
_entity_poly.pdbx_strand_id
1 'polypeptide(L)'
;MSGFMYLTGDADRPPVRVGTMHFYLQGAAAGATGAMLSHAQRTLTGQGQHVDVSCQEAVARSLANAPQSFALEHTVIRRQGSYRQTGGDTYMRITWPCKDGFVNFQLSGGAGAGRSVNHLIEWMEEEGMGDPFLRSSTG
;
A
#
# COMPACT_ATOMS: atom_id res chain seq x y z
N MET A 1 8.52 -17.72 -5.84
CA MET A 1 8.83 -16.73 -4.79
C MET A 1 8.77 -15.33 -5.40
N SER A 2 7.86 -14.45 -4.97
CA SER A 2 7.59 -13.16 -5.62
C SER A 2 8.20 -11.93 -4.90
N GLY A 3 8.90 -12.12 -3.79
CA GLY A 3 9.45 -11.02 -2.98
C GLY A 3 8.46 -10.35 -2.02
N PHE A 4 7.15 -10.60 -2.13
CA PHE A 4 6.14 -9.88 -1.35
C PHE A 4 6.27 -10.06 0.18
N MET A 5 6.66 -11.25 0.63
CA MET A 5 6.91 -11.50 2.06
C MET A 5 8.02 -10.62 2.62
N TYR A 6 9.06 -10.33 1.83
CA TYR A 6 10.19 -9.49 2.26
C TYR A 6 9.75 -8.08 2.67
N LEU A 7 8.68 -7.57 2.06
CA LEU A 7 8.12 -6.25 2.36
C LEU A 7 7.03 -6.28 3.44
N THR A 8 6.65 -7.46 3.95
CA THR A 8 5.51 -7.63 4.85
C THR A 8 5.96 -7.90 6.30
N GLY A 9 5.39 -7.15 7.24
CA GLY A 9 5.63 -7.29 8.69
C GLY A 9 6.34 -6.07 9.31
N ASP A 10 6.58 -6.13 10.62
CA ASP A 10 7.29 -5.10 11.39
C ASP A 10 8.76 -5.00 10.96
N ALA A 11 9.54 -3.96 11.25
CA ALA A 11 10.93 -3.90 10.75
C ALA A 11 11.88 -4.86 11.50
N ASP A 12 11.59 -5.14 12.76
CA ASP A 12 12.42 -5.80 13.77
C ASP A 12 12.18 -7.32 13.91
N ARG A 13 11.16 -7.86 13.24
CA ARG A 13 10.80 -9.29 13.31
C ARG A 13 11.29 -10.07 12.09
N PRO A 14 10.98 -11.37 11.93
CA PRO A 14 11.12 -12.04 10.63
C PRO A 14 10.01 -11.62 9.63
N PRO A 15 10.27 -11.69 8.30
CA PRO A 15 9.26 -11.47 7.27
C PRO A 15 8.06 -12.42 7.44
N VAL A 16 6.85 -11.91 7.22
CA VAL A 16 5.62 -12.69 7.40
C VAL A 16 4.82 -12.78 6.10
N ARG A 17 4.01 -13.84 5.99
CA ARG A 17 3.01 -13.97 4.94
C ARG A 17 1.79 -13.11 5.28
N VAL A 18 1.10 -12.60 4.26
CA VAL A 18 -0.27 -12.09 4.42
C VAL A 18 -1.17 -13.21 4.96
N GLY A 19 -2.10 -12.88 5.86
CA GLY A 19 -3.01 -13.85 6.48
C GLY A 19 -3.91 -14.59 5.48
N THR A 20 -4.14 -14.04 4.30
CA THR A 20 -4.98 -14.62 3.25
C THR A 20 -4.16 -15.37 2.19
N MET A 21 -4.83 -16.17 1.35
CA MET A 21 -4.27 -16.91 0.21
C MET A 21 -3.81 -15.98 -0.94
N HIS A 22 -3.11 -14.88 -0.63
CA HIS A 22 -2.77 -13.79 -1.53
C HIS A 22 -2.10 -14.26 -2.85
N PHE A 23 -1.24 -15.28 -2.77
CA PHE A 23 -0.57 -15.86 -3.94
C PHE A 23 -1.55 -16.39 -4.99
N TYR A 24 -2.52 -17.20 -4.56
CA TYR A 24 -3.52 -17.78 -5.46
C TYR A 24 -4.56 -16.74 -5.88
N LEU A 25 -4.93 -15.82 -4.99
CA LEU A 25 -5.91 -14.77 -5.31
C LEU A 25 -5.40 -13.84 -6.41
N GLN A 26 -4.13 -13.41 -6.35
CA GLN A 26 -3.54 -12.59 -7.41
C GLN A 26 -3.42 -13.36 -8.73
N GLY A 27 -2.98 -14.62 -8.69
CA GLY A 27 -2.92 -15.47 -9.88
C GLY A 27 -4.30 -15.68 -10.53
N ALA A 28 -5.32 -15.99 -9.73
CA ALA A 28 -6.69 -16.15 -10.20
C ALA A 28 -7.26 -14.86 -10.79
N ALA A 29 -7.01 -13.71 -10.15
CA ALA A 29 -7.43 -12.41 -10.68
C ALA A 29 -6.75 -12.09 -12.03
N ALA A 30 -5.45 -12.36 -12.16
CA ALA A 30 -4.72 -12.19 -13.41
C ALA A 30 -5.26 -13.13 -14.52
N GLY A 31 -5.50 -14.40 -14.18
CA GLY A 31 -6.10 -15.38 -15.10
C GLY A 31 -7.50 -15.00 -15.56
N ALA A 32 -8.38 -14.60 -14.64
CA ALA A 32 -9.72 -14.13 -14.97
C ALA A 32 -9.67 -12.90 -15.88
N THR A 33 -8.77 -11.96 -15.60
CA THR A 33 -8.56 -10.76 -16.43
C THR A 33 -8.11 -11.13 -17.83
N GLY A 34 -7.09 -12.00 -17.96
CA GLY A 34 -6.60 -12.46 -19.26
C GLY A 34 -7.66 -13.23 -20.06
N ALA A 35 -8.45 -14.08 -19.39
CA ALA A 35 -9.56 -14.80 -20.03
C ALA A 35 -10.65 -13.85 -20.55
N MET A 36 -11.03 -12.82 -19.77
CA MET A 36 -11.99 -11.80 -20.21
C MET A 36 -11.48 -11.01 -21.41
N LEU A 37 -10.20 -10.61 -21.41
CA LEU A 37 -9.58 -9.90 -22.52
C LEU A 37 -9.52 -10.77 -23.79
N SER A 38 -9.10 -12.03 -23.66
CA SER A 38 -9.08 -12.97 -24.78
C SER A 38 -10.50 -13.22 -25.33
N HIS A 39 -11.50 -13.32 -24.45
CA HIS A 39 -12.88 -13.46 -24.87
C HIS A 39 -13.38 -12.24 -25.64
N ALA A 40 -13.12 -11.02 -25.14
CA ALA A 40 -13.46 -9.78 -25.84
C ALA A 40 -12.77 -9.67 -27.21
N GLN A 41 -11.53 -10.12 -27.32
CA GLN A 41 -10.86 -10.17 -28.62
C GLN A 41 -11.49 -11.21 -29.56
N ARG A 42 -11.90 -12.36 -29.02
CA ARG A 42 -12.60 -13.39 -29.79
C ARG A 42 -13.94 -12.89 -30.33
N THR A 43 -14.69 -12.07 -29.59
CA THR A 43 -15.97 -11.53 -30.09
C THR A 43 -15.79 -10.58 -31.26
N LEU A 44 -14.63 -9.92 -31.38
CA LEU A 44 -14.30 -9.01 -32.48
C LEU A 44 -13.70 -9.73 -33.69
N THR A 45 -12.88 -10.75 -33.46
CA THR A 45 -12.03 -11.37 -34.49
C THR A 45 -12.40 -12.80 -34.85
N GLY A 46 -13.21 -13.46 -34.03
CA GLY A 46 -13.49 -14.90 -34.11
C GLY A 46 -12.34 -15.79 -33.61
N GLN A 47 -11.17 -15.23 -33.25
CA GLN A 47 -9.99 -16.00 -32.85
C GLN A 47 -9.77 -15.96 -31.33
N GLY A 48 -9.56 -17.13 -30.73
CA GLY A 48 -9.16 -17.24 -29.33
C GLY A 48 -7.67 -16.97 -29.12
N GLN A 49 -7.24 -16.85 -27.86
CA GLN A 49 -5.83 -16.72 -27.49
C GLN A 49 -5.49 -17.65 -26.33
N HIS A 50 -4.24 -18.09 -26.24
CA HIS A 50 -3.71 -18.77 -25.06
C HIS A 50 -3.36 -17.71 -24.01
N VAL A 51 -3.91 -17.85 -22.81
CA VAL A 51 -3.59 -16.99 -21.66
C VAL A 51 -2.67 -17.77 -20.70
N ASP A 52 -1.39 -17.43 -20.67
CA ASP A 52 -0.41 -17.98 -19.72
C ASP A 52 -0.28 -17.04 -18.52
N VAL A 53 -0.31 -17.59 -17.31
CA VAL A 53 -0.27 -16.82 -16.06
C VAL A 53 0.64 -17.46 -15.04
N SER A 54 1.65 -16.70 -14.62
CA SER A 54 2.45 -17.01 -13.44
C SER A 54 1.87 -16.34 -12.19
N CYS A 55 1.50 -17.13 -11.19
CA CYS A 55 1.12 -16.60 -9.88
C CYS A 55 2.27 -15.81 -9.23
N GLN A 56 3.52 -16.17 -9.52
CA GLN A 56 4.68 -15.41 -9.03
C GLN A 56 4.69 -13.99 -9.62
N GLU A 57 4.51 -13.86 -10.93
CA GLU A 57 4.52 -12.55 -11.61
C GLU A 57 3.32 -11.71 -11.20
N ALA A 58 2.15 -12.34 -11.07
CA ALA A 58 0.93 -11.68 -10.59
C ALA A 58 1.16 -11.04 -9.20
N VAL A 59 1.81 -11.75 -8.28
CA VAL A 59 2.13 -11.20 -6.95
C VAL A 59 3.31 -10.21 -7.00
N ALA A 60 4.28 -10.39 -7.91
CA ALA A 60 5.39 -9.46 -8.06
C ALA A 60 4.89 -8.05 -8.43
N ARG A 61 3.77 -7.97 -9.18
CA ARG A 61 3.09 -6.70 -9.47
C ARG A 61 2.62 -5.96 -8.19
N SER A 62 2.31 -6.70 -7.13
CA SER A 62 1.88 -6.12 -5.85
C SER A 62 3.03 -5.50 -5.04
N LEU A 63 4.29 -5.62 -5.48
CA LEU A 63 5.44 -4.94 -4.87
C LEU A 63 5.43 -3.41 -5.05
N ALA A 64 4.48 -2.88 -5.83
CA ALA A 64 4.31 -1.46 -6.10
C ALA A 64 5.63 -0.81 -6.56
N ASN A 65 6.12 0.18 -5.83
CA ASN A 65 7.31 0.94 -6.19
C ASN A 65 8.64 0.25 -5.82
N ALA A 66 8.64 -0.87 -5.10
CA ALA A 66 9.88 -1.51 -4.67
C ALA A 66 10.83 -1.92 -5.82
N PRO A 67 10.34 -2.51 -6.94
CA PRO A 67 11.21 -2.79 -8.08
C PRO A 67 11.73 -1.50 -8.75
N GLN A 68 10.91 -0.44 -8.76
CA GLN A 68 11.25 0.85 -9.37
C GLN A 68 12.34 1.57 -8.57
N SER A 69 12.21 1.61 -7.23
CA SER A 69 13.22 2.19 -6.34
C SER A 69 14.56 1.45 -6.44
N PHE A 70 14.54 0.13 -6.63
CA PHE A 70 15.79 -0.60 -6.89
C PHE A 70 16.37 -0.28 -8.27
N ALA A 71 15.54 -0.25 -9.31
CA ALA A 71 16.00 -0.04 -10.68
C ALA A 71 16.51 1.39 -10.95
N LEU A 72 15.90 2.40 -10.31
CA LEU A 72 16.18 3.82 -10.56
C LEU A 72 17.11 4.44 -9.52
N GLU A 73 16.96 4.06 -8.25
CA GLU A 73 17.64 4.70 -7.12
C GLU A 73 18.62 3.76 -6.41
N HIS A 74 18.74 2.51 -6.90
CA HIS A 74 19.51 1.44 -6.25
C HIS A 74 19.13 1.22 -4.77
N THR A 75 17.89 1.58 -4.42
CA THR A 75 17.40 1.54 -3.05
C THR A 75 16.49 0.33 -2.84
N VAL A 76 16.82 -0.49 -1.84
CA VAL A 76 16.00 -1.62 -1.43
C VAL A 76 14.99 -1.14 -0.40
N ILE A 77 13.71 -1.06 -0.79
CA ILE A 77 12.61 -0.82 0.15
C ILE A 77 12.57 -1.97 1.15
N ARG A 78 12.48 -1.63 2.43
CA ARG A 78 12.36 -2.60 3.53
C ARG A 78 10.97 -2.50 4.15
N ARG A 79 10.57 -3.58 4.79
CA ARG A 79 9.39 -3.70 5.66
C ARG A 79 9.46 -2.71 6.84
N GLN A 80 8.35 -2.04 7.11
CA GLN A 80 8.26 -0.93 8.08
C GLN A 80 7.09 -1.08 9.08
N GLY A 81 6.38 -2.22 9.08
CA GLY A 81 5.23 -2.45 9.95
C GLY A 81 4.14 -1.37 9.83
N SER A 82 3.88 -0.69 10.95
CA SER A 82 2.88 0.38 11.04
C SER A 82 3.34 1.74 10.49
N TYR A 83 4.54 1.82 9.91
CA TYR A 83 5.12 3.04 9.38
C TYR A 83 5.19 3.02 7.86
N ARG A 84 5.16 4.21 7.26
CA ARG A 84 5.34 4.46 5.83
C ARG A 84 6.43 5.50 5.66
N GLN A 85 7.39 5.24 4.77
CA GLN A 85 8.39 6.22 4.39
C GLN A 85 7.74 7.30 3.50
N THR A 86 7.95 8.57 3.83
CA THR A 86 7.32 9.72 3.13
C THR A 86 8.33 10.61 2.42
N GLY A 87 9.62 10.44 2.70
CA GLY A 87 10.72 11.10 1.98
C GLY A 87 12.03 11.02 2.76
N GLY A 88 13.15 10.73 2.07
CA GLY A 88 14.45 10.54 2.73
C GLY A 88 14.33 9.56 3.90
N ASP A 89 14.87 9.94 5.07
CA ASP A 89 14.77 9.17 6.31
C ASP A 89 13.52 9.50 7.15
N THR A 90 12.50 10.09 6.55
CA THR A 90 11.24 10.46 7.22
C THR A 90 10.23 9.33 7.13
N TYR A 91 9.73 8.93 8.29
CA TYR A 91 8.72 7.88 8.45
C TYR A 91 7.50 8.42 9.17
N MET A 92 6.32 8.15 8.61
CA MET A 92 5.03 8.47 9.20
C MET A 92 4.35 7.20 9.69
N ARG A 93 3.84 7.23 10.92
CA ARG A 93 2.97 6.16 11.43
C ARG A 93 1.61 6.24 10.74
N ILE A 94 1.13 5.11 10.24
CA ILE A 94 -0.16 5.02 9.54
C ILE A 94 -1.16 4.11 10.26
N THR A 95 -0.71 3.27 11.20
CA THR A 95 -1.58 2.41 12.01
C THR A 95 -1.36 2.71 13.49
N TRP A 96 -2.41 3.19 14.15
CA TRP A 96 -2.38 3.72 15.51
C TRP A 96 -3.13 2.78 16.47
N PRO A 97 -2.57 2.45 17.65
CA PRO A 97 -3.28 1.71 18.67
C PRO A 97 -4.30 2.64 19.33
N CYS A 98 -5.51 2.13 19.51
CA CYS A 98 -6.61 2.77 20.22
C CYS A 98 -7.02 1.91 21.41
N LYS A 99 -7.95 2.41 22.24
CA LYS A 99 -8.40 1.71 23.46
C LYS A 99 -8.90 0.29 23.18
N ASP A 100 -9.53 0.07 22.04
CA ASP A 100 -10.27 -1.14 21.66
C ASP A 100 -9.83 -1.73 20.30
N GLY A 101 -8.67 -1.31 19.78
CA GLY A 101 -8.18 -1.84 18.52
C GLY A 101 -7.16 -0.94 17.85
N PHE A 102 -7.27 -0.83 16.53
CA PHE A 102 -6.35 -0.04 15.71
C PHE A 102 -7.11 0.79 14.69
N VAL A 103 -6.60 1.99 14.43
CA VAL A 103 -7.08 2.85 13.36
C VAL A 103 -5.97 3.03 12.32
N ASN A 104 -6.31 2.89 11.05
CA ASN A 104 -5.43 3.29 9.96
C ASN A 104 -5.71 4.76 9.62
N PHE A 105 -4.76 5.64 9.93
CA PHE A 105 -4.89 7.07 9.72
C PHE A 105 -3.54 7.69 9.38
N GLN A 106 -3.50 8.44 8.28
CA GLN A 106 -2.30 9.12 7.78
C GLN A 106 -2.41 10.60 8.10
N LEU A 107 -1.62 11.06 9.07
CA LEU A 107 -1.55 12.47 9.43
C LEU A 107 -0.49 13.17 8.56
N SER A 108 -0.86 13.47 7.32
CA SER A 108 0.03 14.14 6.36
C SER A 108 -0.46 15.55 6.04
N GLY A 109 0.41 16.54 6.23
CA GLY A 109 0.17 17.92 5.75
C GLY A 109 0.40 18.08 4.25
N GLY A 110 0.34 19.33 3.77
CA GLY A 110 0.64 19.72 2.38
C GLY A 110 -0.58 19.79 1.46
N ALA A 111 -0.35 20.18 0.20
CA ALA A 111 -1.40 20.57 -0.75
C ALA A 111 -2.50 19.51 -1.00
N GLY A 112 -2.20 18.23 -0.81
CA GLY A 112 -3.14 17.13 -1.06
C GLY A 112 -4.06 16.77 0.11
N ALA A 113 -3.58 16.89 1.35
CA ALA A 113 -4.29 16.41 2.55
C ALA A 113 -4.44 17.47 3.66
N GLY A 114 -3.78 18.62 3.51
CA GLY A 114 -3.74 19.67 4.53
C GLY A 114 -5.10 20.19 4.93
N ARG A 115 -6.06 20.35 4.00
CA ARG A 115 -7.41 20.80 4.35
C ARG A 115 -8.13 19.83 5.30
N SER A 116 -8.11 18.54 4.98
CA SER A 116 -8.76 17.53 5.82
C SER A 116 -8.08 17.39 7.17
N VAL A 117 -6.75 17.51 7.21
CA VAL A 117 -5.98 17.49 8.47
C VAL A 117 -6.25 18.74 9.30
N ASN A 118 -6.35 19.92 8.70
CA ASN A 118 -6.67 21.15 9.42
C ASN A 118 -8.06 21.08 10.05
N HIS A 119 -9.07 20.60 9.31
CA HIS A 119 -10.41 20.39 9.89
C HIS A 119 -10.43 19.36 11.02
N LEU A 120 -9.60 18.31 10.93
CA LEU A 120 -9.43 17.39 12.05
C LEU A 120 -8.83 18.09 13.27
N ILE A 121 -7.80 18.92 13.08
CA ILE A 121 -7.15 19.67 14.16
C ILE A 121 -8.15 20.66 14.79
N GLU A 122 -8.94 21.37 13.98
CA GLU A 122 -10.02 22.26 14.44
C GLU A 122 -11.04 21.48 15.29
N TRP A 123 -11.52 20.34 14.80
CA TRP A 123 -12.47 19.51 15.56
C TRP A 123 -11.86 18.96 16.86
N MET A 124 -10.58 18.58 16.85
CA MET A 124 -9.87 18.20 18.07
C MET A 124 -9.83 19.34 19.09
N GLU A 125 -9.68 20.60 18.66
CA GLU A 125 -9.75 21.75 19.56
C GLU A 125 -11.14 21.93 20.16
N GLU A 126 -12.20 21.79 19.35
CA GLU A 126 -13.60 21.88 19.80
C GLU A 126 -13.93 20.83 20.88
N GLU A 127 -13.38 19.62 20.75
CA GLU A 127 -13.54 18.52 21.71
C GLU A 127 -12.58 18.63 22.92
N GLY A 128 -11.77 19.69 23.01
CA GLY A 128 -10.80 19.89 24.09
C GLY A 128 -9.59 18.95 24.03
N MET A 129 -9.34 18.34 22.87
CA MET A 129 -8.21 17.43 22.56
C MET A 129 -7.13 18.10 21.70
N GLY A 130 -7.16 19.44 21.59
CA GLY A 130 -6.21 20.21 20.80
C GLY A 130 -4.77 20.09 21.31
N ASP A 131 -3.81 20.14 20.38
CA ASP A 131 -2.38 20.10 20.69
C ASP A 131 -1.68 21.36 20.12
N PRO A 132 -0.95 22.14 20.94
CA PRO A 132 -0.27 23.36 20.49
C PRO A 132 0.74 23.14 19.35
N PHE A 133 1.41 21.99 19.31
CA PHE A 133 2.34 21.64 18.25
C PHE A 133 1.59 21.42 16.92
N LEU A 134 0.47 20.68 16.96
CA LEU A 134 -0.37 20.48 15.76
C LEU A 134 -0.94 21.80 15.24
N ARG A 135 -1.37 22.70 16.12
CA ARG A 135 -1.84 24.06 15.74
C ARG A 135 -0.76 24.91 15.09
N SER A 136 0.50 24.76 15.51
CA SER A 136 1.62 25.50 14.89
C SER A 136 1.97 25.01 13.47
N SER A 137 1.48 23.84 13.09
CA SER A 137 1.78 23.19 11.80
C SER A 137 0.74 23.45 10.70
N THR A 138 -0.36 24.16 11.00
CA THR A 138 -1.44 24.49 10.05
C THR A 138 -1.20 25.79 9.26
N GLY A 139 0.02 26.33 9.26
CA GLY A 139 0.43 27.56 8.56
C GLY A 139 0.98 27.34 7.16
#